data_AF-A0A198AIQ3-F1
#
_entry.id   AF-A0A198AIQ3-F1
#
_cell.length_a   1.000
_cell.length_b   1.000
_cell.length_c   1.000
_cell.angle_alpha   90.00
_cell.angle_beta   90.00
_cell.angle_gamma   90.00
#
_symmetry.space_group_name_H-M   'P 1'
#
loop_
_entity.id
_entity.type
_entity.pdbx_description
1 polymer ?
#
loop_
_entity_poly.entity_id
_entity_poly.type
_entity_poly.pdbx_seq_one_letter_code
_entity_poly.pdbx_strand_id
1 'polypeptide(L)'
;MLIDDELYVASRKYLIDYGMRQLNGLGADQICKVCIQNGGSCCRACSYLVDGVGCLNRNTSCTSWLCGYLKLLFYKAGLIQEWNTFWKEVPGIDFRKDYTPPLVKMTKHLEVKHRRELGEALANDINMKISKEKDNIDFIVLASELDELIDEIGFAGTSDIASQLIKRLNYLIKDFHAFKHILKSIDNGS
;
A
#
# COMPACT_ATOMS: atom_id res chain seq x y z
N MET A 1 -27.57 -1.12 14.25
CA MET A 1 -28.08 -1.32 12.88
C MET A 1 -27.89 0.02 12.17
N LEU A 2 -26.72 0.22 11.57
CA LEU A 2 -26.42 1.44 10.82
C LEU A 2 -26.82 1.18 9.37
N ILE A 3 -27.80 1.94 8.90
CA ILE A 3 -28.09 2.13 7.48
C ILE A 3 -26.96 3.02 6.97
N ASP A 4 -26.29 2.61 5.89
CA ASP A 4 -25.82 3.50 4.80
C ASP A 4 -24.98 2.71 3.79
N ASP A 5 -25.67 1.96 2.93
CA ASP A 5 -25.20 1.75 1.55
C ASP A 5 -25.80 2.89 0.69
N GLU A 6 -25.61 4.15 1.09
CA GLU A 6 -26.06 5.29 0.27
C GLU A 6 -25.21 5.35 -1.00
N LEU A 7 -25.86 5.07 -2.12
CA LEU A 7 -25.26 5.20 -3.44
C LEU A 7 -24.77 6.63 -3.65
N TYR A 8 -23.48 6.81 -3.85
CA TYR A 8 -22.90 8.10 -4.20
C TYR A 8 -22.20 8.03 -5.57
N VAL A 9 -22.04 9.21 -6.20
CA VAL A 9 -21.34 9.34 -7.48
C VAL A 9 -20.03 10.08 -7.26
N ALA A 10 -18.93 9.46 -7.67
CA ALA A 10 -17.59 9.99 -7.60
C ALA A 10 -17.04 10.29 -9.00
N SER A 11 -16.34 11.41 -9.15
CA SER A 11 -15.57 11.66 -10.37
C SER A 11 -14.25 10.88 -10.36
N ARG A 12 -13.70 10.57 -11.54
CA ARG A 12 -12.37 9.93 -11.65
C ARG A 12 -11.30 10.71 -10.88
N LYS A 13 -11.29 12.05 -11.01
CA LYS A 13 -10.35 12.92 -10.29
C LYS A 13 -10.52 12.80 -8.77
N TYR A 14 -11.76 12.80 -8.29
CA TYR A 14 -12.04 12.62 -6.87
C TYR A 14 -11.47 11.28 -6.36
N LEU A 15 -11.68 10.18 -7.08
CA LEU A 15 -11.17 8.86 -6.67
C LEU A 15 -9.64 8.83 -6.55
N ILE A 16 -8.94 9.46 -7.50
CA ILE A 16 -7.47 9.58 -7.47
C ILE A 16 -7.03 10.42 -6.26
N ASP A 17 -7.58 11.62 -6.10
CA ASP A 17 -7.22 12.54 -5.02
C ASP A 17 -7.54 11.94 -3.64
N TYR A 18 -8.68 11.25 -3.53
CA TYR A 18 -9.11 10.57 -2.32
C TYR A 18 -8.21 9.39 -1.97
N GLY A 19 -7.94 8.48 -2.91
CA GLY A 19 -7.02 7.37 -2.70
C GLY A 19 -5.62 7.83 -2.29
N MET A 20 -5.12 8.90 -2.92
CA MET A 20 -3.85 9.52 -2.55
C MET A 20 -3.85 10.11 -1.14
N ARG A 21 -4.96 10.72 -0.72
CA ARG A 21 -5.11 11.21 0.64
C ARG A 21 -5.04 10.08 1.66
N GLN A 22 -5.70 8.95 1.38
CA GLN A 22 -5.66 7.77 2.27
C GLN A 22 -4.25 7.16 2.34
N LEU A 23 -3.56 7.02 1.19
CA LEU A 23 -2.17 6.56 1.12
C LEU A 23 -1.23 7.47 1.94
N ASN A 24 -1.28 8.78 1.69
CA ASN A 24 -0.42 9.75 2.37
C ASN A 24 -0.78 9.90 3.86
N GLY A 25 -2.04 9.63 4.21
CA GLY A 25 -2.51 9.57 5.59
C GLY A 25 -1.82 8.49 6.43
N LEU A 26 -1.31 7.43 5.80
CA LEU A 26 -0.46 6.41 6.44
C LEU A 26 1.04 6.62 6.20
N GLY A 27 1.43 7.70 5.53
CA GLY A 27 2.84 7.98 5.21
C GLY A 27 3.39 7.15 4.04
N ALA A 28 2.54 6.66 3.13
CA ALA A 28 2.97 5.93 1.94
C ALA A 28 3.96 6.73 1.06
N ASP A 29 3.82 8.06 1.03
CA ASP A 29 4.71 8.96 0.29
C ASP A 29 6.16 8.89 0.79
N GLN A 30 6.39 8.62 2.08
CA GLN A 30 7.73 8.47 2.65
C GLN A 30 8.40 7.19 2.15
N ILE A 31 7.64 6.10 2.05
CA ILE A 31 8.11 4.83 1.48
C ILE A 31 8.42 5.02 -0.01
N CYS A 32 7.50 5.64 -0.76
CA CYS A 32 7.70 5.90 -2.18
C CYS A 32 8.96 6.76 -2.43
N LYS A 33 9.22 7.76 -1.60
CA LYS A 33 10.43 8.59 -1.69
C LYS A 33 11.71 7.74 -1.57
N VAL A 34 11.79 6.86 -0.57
CA VAL A 34 12.93 5.93 -0.40
C VAL A 34 13.07 5.01 -1.62
N CYS A 35 11.98 4.40 -2.08
CA CYS A 35 12.00 3.51 -3.24
C CYS A 35 12.45 4.23 -4.53
N ILE A 36 11.95 5.45 -4.79
CA ILE A 36 12.30 6.23 -5.99
C ILE A 36 13.77 6.63 -5.96
N GLN A 37 14.27 7.14 -4.82
CA GLN A 37 15.66 7.59 -4.68
C GLN A 37 16.68 6.44 -4.82
N ASN A 38 16.27 5.22 -4.48
CA ASN A 38 17.13 4.04 -4.51
C ASN A 38 16.84 3.12 -5.71
N GLY A 39 16.11 3.58 -6.74
CA GLY A 39 15.91 2.82 -7.98
C GLY A 39 14.93 1.63 -7.90
N GLY A 40 14.18 1.49 -6.81
CA GLY A 40 13.17 0.45 -6.61
C GLY A 40 11.74 0.96 -6.73
N SER A 41 11.51 1.99 -7.55
CA SER A 41 10.15 2.48 -7.83
C SER A 41 9.28 1.37 -8.41
N CYS A 42 8.10 1.12 -7.82
CA CYS A 42 7.12 0.19 -8.38
C CYS A 42 6.54 0.65 -9.73
N CYS A 43 6.73 1.93 -10.07
CA CYS A 43 6.39 2.48 -11.37
C CYS A 43 7.52 2.31 -12.42
N ARG A 44 8.53 1.46 -12.17
CA ARG A 44 9.62 1.21 -13.13
C ARG A 44 9.04 0.82 -14.50
N ALA A 45 9.54 1.48 -15.55
CA ALA A 45 9.05 1.42 -16.93
C ALA A 45 7.71 2.13 -17.22
N CYS A 46 7.18 2.95 -16.30
CA CYS A 46 6.11 3.89 -16.62
C CYS A 46 6.70 5.13 -17.31
N SER A 47 6.13 5.55 -18.46
CA SER A 47 6.56 6.76 -19.18
C SER A 47 6.34 8.06 -18.40
N TYR A 48 5.51 8.02 -17.36
CA TYR A 48 5.24 9.17 -16.49
C TYR A 48 6.10 9.18 -15.21
N LEU A 49 6.97 8.19 -15.01
CA LEU A 49 7.93 8.21 -13.90
C LEU A 49 9.14 9.05 -14.32
N VAL A 50 9.43 10.10 -13.55
CA VAL A 50 10.66 10.89 -13.70
C VAL A 50 11.60 10.55 -12.56
N ASP A 51 12.84 10.18 -12.90
CA ASP A 51 13.87 9.82 -11.93
C ASP A 51 14.12 10.93 -10.92
N GLY A 52 14.17 10.57 -9.63
CA GLY A 52 14.33 11.52 -8.53
C GLY A 52 13.13 12.44 -8.24
N VAL A 53 12.13 12.49 -9.13
CA VAL A 53 10.93 13.35 -8.99
C VAL A 53 9.69 12.54 -8.63
N GLY A 54 9.49 11.39 -9.28
CA GLY A 54 8.30 10.54 -9.10
C GLY A 54 7.32 10.59 -10.29
N CYS A 55 6.10 10.12 -10.05
CA CYS A 55 5.07 10.00 -11.09
C CYS A 55 4.43 11.37 -11.41
N LEU A 56 4.39 11.74 -12.69
CA LEU A 56 3.77 12.97 -13.18
C LEU A 56 2.30 12.82 -13.62
N ASN A 57 1.80 11.59 -13.75
CA ASN A 57 0.45 11.34 -14.23
C ASN A 57 -0.17 10.14 -13.51
N ARG A 58 -0.52 10.35 -12.24
CA ARG A 58 -1.19 9.32 -11.43
C ARG A 58 -2.65 9.17 -11.87
N ASN A 59 -3.09 7.93 -11.97
CA ASN A 59 -4.39 7.51 -12.50
C ASN A 59 -5.06 6.54 -11.52
N THR A 60 -6.30 6.09 -11.78
CA THR A 60 -7.03 5.22 -10.82
C THR A 60 -6.30 3.90 -10.61
N SER A 61 -5.81 3.27 -11.68
CA SER A 61 -5.15 1.96 -11.62
C SER A 61 -3.84 1.97 -10.83
N CYS A 62 -2.99 2.99 -11.00
CA CYS A 62 -1.79 3.11 -10.20
C CYS A 62 -2.05 3.71 -8.81
N THR A 63 -3.24 4.27 -8.57
CA THR A 63 -3.66 4.64 -7.21
C THR A 63 -4.16 3.42 -6.46
N SER A 64 -4.97 2.56 -7.08
CA SER A 64 -5.56 1.36 -6.44
C SER A 64 -4.54 0.27 -6.13
N TRP A 65 -3.50 0.15 -6.94
CA TRP A 65 -2.50 -0.89 -6.76
C TRP A 65 -1.43 -0.50 -5.74
N LEU A 66 -1.33 -1.31 -4.68
CA LEU A 66 -0.28 -1.27 -3.68
C LEU A 66 0.89 -2.19 -4.11
N CYS A 67 2.11 -1.69 -4.13
CA CYS A 67 3.30 -2.56 -4.19
C CYS A 67 3.55 -3.24 -2.85
N GLY A 68 4.45 -4.24 -2.76
CA GLY A 68 4.63 -5.03 -1.54
C GLY A 68 4.90 -4.24 -0.26
N TYR A 69 5.64 -3.13 -0.30
CA TYR A 69 5.79 -2.28 0.90
C TYR A 69 4.52 -1.54 1.30
N LEU A 70 3.74 -1.07 0.32
CA LEU A 70 2.45 -0.44 0.59
C LEU A 70 1.41 -1.48 1.02
N LYS A 71 1.44 -2.70 0.46
CA LYS A 71 0.64 -3.83 0.94
C LYS A 71 1.02 -4.17 2.38
N LEU A 72 2.30 -4.22 2.73
CA LEU A 72 2.75 -4.45 4.10
C LEU A 72 2.20 -3.38 5.05
N LEU A 73 2.29 -2.10 4.67
CA LEU A 73 1.77 -0.98 5.45
C LEU A 73 0.26 -1.16 5.72
N PHE A 74 -0.53 -1.39 4.68
CA PHE A 74 -1.98 -1.56 4.79
C PHE A 74 -2.38 -2.85 5.52
N TYR A 75 -1.66 -3.94 5.27
CA TYR A 75 -1.89 -5.23 5.92
C TYR A 75 -1.67 -5.11 7.43
N LYS A 76 -0.53 -4.54 7.86
CA LYS A 76 -0.23 -4.37 9.29
C LYS A 76 -1.07 -3.29 9.97
N ALA A 77 -1.59 -2.32 9.22
CA ALA A 77 -2.56 -1.36 9.72
C ALA A 77 -3.99 -1.92 9.82
N GLY A 78 -4.25 -3.15 9.34
CA GLY A 78 -5.58 -3.76 9.32
C GLY A 78 -6.52 -3.22 8.22
N LEU A 79 -5.98 -2.52 7.22
CA LEU A 79 -6.76 -1.75 6.23
C LEU A 79 -6.80 -2.40 4.83
N ILE A 80 -6.06 -3.49 4.62
CA ILE A 80 -5.92 -4.10 3.29
C ILE A 80 -7.26 -4.56 2.70
N GLN A 81 -8.16 -5.08 3.53
CA GLN A 81 -9.47 -5.57 3.08
C GLN A 81 -10.40 -4.43 2.69
N GLU A 82 -10.42 -3.35 3.47
CA GLU A 82 -11.21 -2.15 3.17
C GLU A 82 -10.71 -1.47 1.90
N TRP A 83 -9.39 -1.33 1.76
CA TRP A 83 -8.76 -0.81 0.54
C TRP A 83 -9.17 -1.61 -0.69
N ASN A 84 -9.03 -2.94 -0.64
CA ASN A 84 -9.39 -3.82 -1.74
C ASN A 84 -10.90 -3.78 -2.05
N THR A 85 -11.74 -3.71 -1.02
CA THR A 85 -13.20 -3.62 -1.18
C THR A 85 -13.61 -2.31 -1.85
N PHE A 86 -13.02 -1.18 -1.45
CA PHE A 86 -13.26 0.12 -2.07
C PHE A 86 -12.90 0.12 -3.55
N TRP A 87 -11.68 -0.30 -3.90
CA TRP A 87 -11.22 -0.25 -5.29
C TRP A 87 -11.89 -1.27 -6.21
N LYS A 88 -12.48 -2.35 -5.68
CA LYS A 88 -13.29 -3.30 -6.46
C LYS A 88 -14.54 -2.68 -7.07
N GLU A 89 -15.07 -1.59 -6.49
CA GLU A 89 -16.23 -0.89 -7.05
C GLU A 89 -15.86 0.07 -8.20
N VAL A 90 -14.58 0.38 -8.38
CA VAL A 90 -14.12 1.30 -9.42
C VAL A 90 -13.85 0.52 -10.72
N PRO A 91 -14.68 0.67 -11.77
CA PRO A 91 -14.50 -0.08 -13.02
C PRO A 91 -13.36 0.50 -13.85
N GLY A 92 -12.91 -0.26 -14.84
CA GLY A 92 -11.90 0.18 -15.81
C GLY A 92 -10.47 0.25 -15.25
N ILE A 93 -10.24 -0.27 -14.05
CA ILE A 93 -8.88 -0.50 -13.53
C ILE A 93 -8.27 -1.71 -14.25
N ASP A 94 -7.10 -1.52 -14.83
CA ASP A 94 -6.31 -2.56 -15.51
C ASP A 94 -4.81 -2.37 -15.21
N PHE A 95 -4.01 -3.40 -15.46
CA PHE A 95 -2.58 -3.39 -15.20
C PHE A 95 -1.90 -2.24 -15.94
N ARG A 96 -1.52 -1.20 -15.18
CA ARG A 96 -0.88 0.03 -15.67
C ARG A 96 -1.70 0.82 -16.72
N LYS A 97 -3.00 0.54 -16.86
CA LYS A 97 -3.91 1.23 -17.78
C LYS A 97 -5.16 1.66 -17.04
N ASP A 98 -5.66 2.86 -17.31
CA ASP A 98 -6.85 3.43 -16.68
C ASP A 98 -7.92 3.71 -17.73
N TYR A 99 -9.00 2.93 -17.65
CA TYR A 99 -10.22 3.06 -18.43
C TYR A 99 -11.42 3.47 -17.57
N THR A 100 -11.19 3.93 -16.33
CA THR A 100 -12.26 4.28 -15.40
C THR A 100 -13.15 5.37 -16.02
N PRO A 101 -14.48 5.24 -16.03
CA PRO A 101 -15.35 6.27 -16.59
C PRO A 101 -15.21 7.61 -15.85
N PRO A 102 -15.61 8.74 -16.46
CA PRO A 102 -15.53 10.05 -15.81
C PRO A 102 -16.29 10.12 -14.48
N LEU A 103 -17.37 9.35 -14.36
CA LEU A 103 -18.22 9.22 -13.16
C LEU A 103 -18.39 7.75 -12.81
N VAL A 104 -18.28 7.42 -11.53
CA VAL A 104 -18.40 6.07 -10.97
C VAL A 104 -19.45 6.09 -9.87
N LYS A 105 -20.32 5.09 -9.85
CA LYS A 105 -21.30 4.87 -8.77
C LYS A 105 -20.68 3.95 -7.73
N MET A 106 -20.77 4.33 -6.46
CA MET A 106 -20.09 3.68 -5.34
C MET A 106 -21.07 3.52 -4.18
N THR A 107 -20.83 2.50 -3.36
CA THR A 107 -21.47 2.31 -2.04
C THR A 107 -20.46 2.20 -0.92
N LYS A 108 -19.20 1.85 -1.24
CA LYS A 108 -18.15 1.68 -0.24
C LYS A 108 -17.39 2.97 0.00
N HIS A 109 -17.16 3.25 1.28
CA HIS A 109 -16.33 4.35 1.76
C HIS A 109 -15.05 3.77 2.39
N LEU A 110 -13.96 4.52 2.31
CA LEU A 110 -12.66 4.14 2.85
C LEU A 110 -12.24 5.13 3.93
N GLU A 111 -12.32 4.74 5.20
CA GLU A 111 -11.93 5.60 6.31
C GLU A 111 -10.58 5.16 6.88
N VAL A 112 -9.50 5.78 6.41
CA VAL A 112 -8.20 5.55 7.02
C VAL A 112 -7.97 6.53 8.16
N LYS A 113 -7.76 6.01 9.37
CA LYS A 113 -7.23 6.80 10.48
C LYS A 113 -5.82 7.28 10.09
N HIS A 114 -5.66 8.60 10.00
CA HIS A 114 -4.37 9.23 9.69
C HIS A 114 -3.33 8.84 10.75
N ARG A 115 -2.35 8.03 10.35
CA ARG A 115 -1.22 7.57 11.15
C ARG A 115 0.04 7.55 10.32
N ARG A 116 0.47 8.75 9.97
CA ARG A 116 1.61 9.00 9.08
C ARG A 116 2.91 8.42 9.64
N GLU A 117 3.05 8.42 10.96
CA GLU A 117 4.19 7.88 11.71
C GLU A 117 4.45 6.40 11.38
N LEU A 118 3.43 5.66 10.95
CA LEU A 118 3.56 4.26 10.58
C LEU A 118 4.38 4.09 9.29
N GLY A 119 4.05 4.88 8.26
CA GLY A 119 4.80 4.90 7.00
C GLY A 119 6.19 5.51 7.16
N GLU A 120 6.34 6.54 8.01
CA GLU A 120 7.64 7.12 8.34
C GLU A 120 8.58 6.09 9.00
N ALA A 121 8.07 5.33 9.97
CA ALA A 121 8.85 4.28 10.62
C ALA A 121 9.24 3.15 9.66
N LEU A 122 8.32 2.71 8.79
CA LEU A 122 8.61 1.73 7.75
C LEU A 122 9.64 2.24 6.74
N ALA A 123 9.51 3.49 6.28
CA ALA A 123 10.48 4.11 5.38
C ALA A 123 11.87 4.19 6.00
N ASN A 124 11.97 4.50 7.30
CA ASN A 124 13.24 4.51 8.02
C ASN A 124 13.88 3.11 8.06
N ASP A 125 13.12 2.06 8.40
CA ASP A 125 13.64 0.69 8.44
C ASP A 125 14.09 0.21 7.05
N ILE A 126 13.35 0.54 5.98
CA ILE A 126 13.75 0.26 4.59
C ILE A 126 15.06 0.96 4.25
N ASN A 127 15.18 2.26 4.57
CA ASN A 127 16.38 3.04 4.30
C ASN A 127 17.60 2.52 5.08
N MET A 128 17.41 2.10 6.33
CA MET A 128 18.45 1.45 7.14
C MET A 128 18.89 0.11 6.52
N LYS A 129 17.96 -0.69 5.99
CA LYS A 129 18.28 -1.95 5.30
C LYS A 129 19.14 -1.69 4.07
N ILE A 130 18.73 -0.76 3.20
CA ILE A 130 19.50 -0.35 2.00
C ILE A 130 20.91 0.12 2.38
N SER A 131 21.05 0.92 3.43
CA SER A 131 22.36 1.44 3.86
C SER A 131 23.37 0.38 4.32
N LYS A 132 22.89 -0.82 4.68
CA LYS A 132 23.72 -1.95 5.13
C LYS A 132 24.08 -2.90 3.99
N GLU A 133 23.41 -2.79 2.85
CA GLU A 133 23.58 -3.68 1.71
C GLU A 133 24.60 -3.10 0.72
N LYS A 134 25.29 -3.98 -0.02
CA LYS A 134 26.29 -3.56 -1.01
C LYS A 134 25.65 -3.01 -2.28
N ASP A 135 24.44 -3.46 -2.56
CA ASP A 135 23.61 -3.02 -3.67
C ASP A 135 22.15 -2.97 -3.22
N ASN A 136 21.27 -2.63 -4.15
CA ASN A 136 19.88 -2.37 -3.88
C ASN A 136 18.96 -3.55 -4.30
N ILE A 137 19.52 -4.71 -4.63
CA ILE A 137 18.78 -5.85 -5.15
C ILE A 137 17.91 -6.47 -4.06
N ASP A 138 18.47 -6.67 -2.86
CA ASP A 138 17.78 -7.32 -1.76
C ASP A 138 16.51 -6.56 -1.32
N PHE A 139 16.53 -5.23 -1.34
CA PHE A 139 15.35 -4.43 -1.05
C PHE A 139 14.29 -4.54 -2.16
N ILE A 140 14.69 -4.57 -3.44
CA ILE A 140 13.76 -4.74 -4.56
C ILE A 140 13.12 -6.14 -4.51
N VAL A 141 13.92 -7.18 -4.24
CA VAL A 141 13.44 -8.56 -4.07
C VAL A 141 12.46 -8.64 -2.92
N LEU A 142 12.78 -8.04 -1.77
CA LEU A 142 11.88 -8.01 -0.62
C LEU A 142 10.52 -7.38 -0.97
N ALA A 143 10.49 -6.32 -1.78
CA ALA A 143 9.23 -5.72 -2.21
C ALA A 143 8.36 -6.71 -3.00
N SER A 144 8.95 -7.53 -3.88
CA SER A 144 8.20 -8.57 -4.60
C SER A 144 7.76 -9.71 -3.68
N GLU A 145 8.63 -10.19 -2.79
CA GLU A 145 8.29 -11.24 -1.83
C GLU A 145 7.15 -10.84 -0.90
N LEU A 146 7.13 -9.58 -0.46
CA LEU A 146 6.02 -9.04 0.34
C LEU A 146 4.73 -8.96 -0.46
N ASP A 147 4.80 -8.59 -1.73
CA ASP A 147 3.64 -8.48 -2.62
C ASP A 147 2.93 -9.83 -2.77
N GLU A 148 3.69 -10.86 -3.12
CA GLU A 148 3.20 -12.23 -3.31
C GLU A 148 2.71 -12.82 -1.98
N LEU A 149 3.50 -12.71 -0.91
CA LEU A 149 3.16 -13.33 0.37
C LEU A 149 1.88 -12.75 0.99
N ILE A 150 1.61 -11.46 0.82
CA ILE A 150 0.38 -10.84 1.34
C ILE A 150 -0.84 -11.27 0.53
N ASP A 151 -0.69 -11.45 -0.79
CA ASP A 151 -1.76 -12.01 -1.62
C ASP A 151 -2.06 -13.46 -1.25
N GLU A 152 -1.03 -14.27 -1.00
CA GLU A 152 -1.18 -15.65 -0.52
C GLU A 152 -1.87 -15.71 0.85
N ILE A 153 -1.52 -14.82 1.79
CA ILE A 153 -2.21 -14.71 3.09
C ILE A 153 -3.69 -14.39 2.87
N GLY A 154 -4.00 -13.45 1.98
CA GLY A 154 -5.38 -13.08 1.65
C GLY A 154 -6.16 -14.26 1.06
N PHE A 155 -5.55 -15.03 0.17
CA PHE A 155 -6.16 -16.22 -0.44
C PHE A 155 -6.36 -17.36 0.57
N ALA A 156 -5.40 -17.58 1.47
CA ALA A 156 -5.46 -18.63 2.48
C ALA A 156 -6.52 -18.39 3.57
N GLY A 157 -7.00 -17.15 3.74
CA GLY A 157 -8.08 -16.81 4.67
C GLY A 157 -7.73 -17.19 6.12
N THR A 158 -8.61 -17.95 6.79
CA THR A 158 -8.45 -18.37 8.20
C THR A 158 -7.86 -19.78 8.35
N SER A 159 -7.24 -20.33 7.30
CA SER A 159 -6.67 -21.67 7.34
C SER A 159 -5.36 -21.74 8.15
N ASP A 160 -4.94 -22.95 8.52
CA ASP A 160 -3.63 -23.18 9.16
C ASP A 160 -2.45 -22.72 8.26
N ILE A 161 -2.65 -22.76 6.94
CA ILE A 161 -1.70 -22.25 5.96
C ILE A 161 -1.47 -20.75 6.16
N ALA A 162 -2.54 -19.97 6.39
CA ALA A 162 -2.43 -18.54 6.64
C ALA A 162 -1.55 -18.24 7.86
N SER A 163 -1.65 -19.06 8.93
CA SER A 163 -0.80 -18.92 10.11
C SER A 163 0.69 -19.13 9.80
N GLN A 164 1.03 -20.05 8.89
CA GLN A 164 2.42 -20.27 8.47
C GLN A 164 2.93 -19.11 7.60
N LEU A 165 2.12 -18.61 6.67
CA LEU A 165 2.46 -17.47 5.84
C LEU A 165 2.65 -16.18 6.66
N ILE A 166 1.82 -15.96 7.69
CA ILE A 166 1.98 -14.84 8.63
C ILE A 166 3.30 -14.95 9.42
N LYS A 167 3.70 -16.16 9.85
CA LYS A 167 5.01 -16.37 10.48
C LYS A 167 6.15 -16.03 9.54
N ARG A 168 6.07 -16.43 8.26
CA ARG A 168 7.04 -16.08 7.22
C ARG A 168 7.11 -14.56 7.02
N LEU A 169 5.96 -13.89 6.94
CA LEU A 169 5.89 -12.43 6.82
C LEU A 169 6.61 -11.75 7.99
N ASN A 170 6.33 -12.18 9.22
CA ASN A 170 6.96 -11.64 10.43
C ASN A 170 8.48 -11.87 10.47
N TYR A 171 8.95 -12.97 9.87
CA TYR A 171 10.38 -13.26 9.72
C TYR A 171 11.05 -12.35 8.69
N LEU A 172 10.43 -12.10 7.53
CA LEU A 172 10.98 -11.20 6.51
C LEU A 172 11.16 -9.77 7.04
N ILE A 173 10.25 -9.32 7.89
CA ILE A 173 10.32 -7.98 8.52
C ILE A 173 10.95 -8.02 9.91
N LYS A 174 11.72 -9.07 10.26
CA LYS A 174 12.21 -9.27 11.64
C LYS A 174 12.96 -8.05 12.20
N ASP A 175 13.74 -7.41 11.35
CA ASP A 175 14.63 -6.29 11.70
C ASP A 175 14.00 -4.89 11.49
N PHE A 176 12.71 -4.83 11.14
CA PHE A 176 11.97 -3.56 11.00
C PHE A 176 11.52 -3.06 12.39
N HIS A 177 12.49 -2.64 13.19
CA HIS A 177 12.29 -2.31 14.61
C HIS A 177 11.45 -1.06 14.81
N ALA A 178 11.68 0.01 14.05
CA ALA A 178 10.93 1.25 14.19
C ALA A 178 9.45 1.03 13.84
N PHE A 179 9.19 0.35 12.73
CA PHE A 179 7.85 0.02 12.27
C PHE A 179 7.09 -0.83 13.29
N LYS A 180 7.73 -1.88 13.83
CA LYS A 180 7.13 -2.74 14.87
C LYS A 180 6.86 -2.01 16.17
N HIS A 181 7.68 -1.03 16.54
CA HIS A 181 7.46 -0.23 17.73
C HIS A 181 6.17 0.60 17.60
N ILE A 182 5.98 1.27 16.46
CA ILE A 182 4.76 2.04 16.18
C ILE A 182 3.53 1.11 16.16
N LEU A 183 3.60 -0.06 15.52
CA LEU A 183 2.51 -1.03 15.52
C LEU A 183 2.07 -1.44 16.93
N LYS A 184 3.01 -1.68 17.86
CA LYS A 184 2.66 -2.01 19.25
C LYS A 184 1.97 -0.86 19.98
N SER A 185 2.38 0.38 19.73
CA SER A 185 1.74 1.55 20.36
C SER A 185 0.28 1.74 19.90
N ILE A 186 -0.02 1.31 18.68
CA ILE A 186 -1.36 1.32 18.09
C ILE A 186 -2.25 0.27 18.77
N ASP A 187 -1.72 -0.95 18.94
CA ASP A 187 -2.46 -2.07 19.53
C ASP A 187 -2.77 -1.81 21.02
N ASN A 188 -1.88 -1.11 21.73
CA ASN A 188 -2.03 -0.77 23.15
C ASN A 188 -2.88 0.49 23.41
N GLY A 189 -3.22 1.25 22.38
CA GLY A 189 -4.02 2.48 22.47
C GLY A 189 -5.44 2.34 21.92
N SER A 190 -5.88 1.10 21.62
CA SER A 190 -7.20 0.76 21.10
C SER A 190 -8.10 0.15 22.17
#